data_AF-A0A1X9NAR8-F1
#
_entry.id   AF-A0A1X9NAR8-F1
#
_cell.length_a   1.000
_cell.length_b   1.000
_cell.length_c   1.000
_cell.angle_alpha   90.00
_cell.angle_beta   90.00
_cell.angle_gamma   90.00
#
_symmetry.space_group_name_H-M   'P 1'
#
loop_
_entity.id
_entity.type
_entity.pdbx_description
1 polymer ?
#
loop_
_entity_poly.entity_id
_entity_poly.type
_entity_poly.pdbx_seq_one_letter_code
_entity_poly.pdbx_strand_id
1 'polypeptide(L)'
;MNIKAYWFTGVVTVLLSTGCSDPEPITDQRYAGSDALFQQLESNLAKHSDWRKVIDIDHSRLGYQAGSTMPPARVLIVSNPKLDTAIIQQNPLAAIDMPLRILAYEEKSGGESKLIYNRFQYIASRYGINDPAYLAAAYQHMVDALLVDIPKSLITDFPSATMPSDGIITIKSPFDFDTSLKKIAAAINSQDDTVSFGEVDFQQQAAELGIDLLPNTLVLFGGPAPGAKAMSAAPTLGLDAFCQKFLLWQDKQGQVYLSFNDLVAMAERQGVNTSIALRVINFRLNSVFSEALAQP
;
A
#
# COMPACT_ATOMS: atom_id res chain seq x y z
N MET A 1 -78.57 -30.22 2.29
CA MET A 1 -77.85 -31.39 2.82
C MET A 1 -76.37 -31.22 2.45
N ASN A 2 -75.55 -30.97 3.48
CA ASN A 2 -74.07 -30.87 3.54
C ASN A 2 -73.22 -30.72 2.26
N ILE A 3 -72.50 -29.60 2.16
CA ILE A 3 -71.22 -29.52 1.44
C ILE A 3 -70.17 -28.96 2.42
N LYS A 4 -69.11 -29.75 2.66
CA LYS A 4 -68.03 -29.50 3.62
C LYS A 4 -67.13 -28.35 3.15
N ALA A 5 -66.80 -27.44 4.08
CA ALA A 5 -65.75 -26.44 3.90
C ALA A 5 -64.38 -27.08 4.21
N TYR A 6 -63.43 -26.97 3.27
CA TYR A 6 -62.03 -27.30 3.48
C TYR A 6 -61.26 -26.02 3.80
N TRP A 7 -60.64 -25.98 4.98
CA TRP A 7 -59.71 -24.93 5.38
C TRP A 7 -58.29 -25.34 4.95
N PHE A 8 -57.70 -24.61 4.02
CA PHE A 8 -56.28 -24.71 3.70
C PHE A 8 -55.50 -23.87 4.72
N THR A 9 -54.86 -24.50 5.70
CA THR A 9 -53.83 -23.84 6.51
C THR A 9 -52.52 -23.84 5.72
N GLY A 10 -52.30 -22.78 4.94
CA GLY A 10 -50.99 -22.48 4.36
C GLY A 10 -50.07 -21.93 5.46
N VAL A 11 -49.06 -22.72 5.85
CA VAL A 11 -47.94 -22.22 6.66
C VAL A 11 -47.08 -21.35 5.74
N VAL A 12 -47.13 -20.04 5.93
CA VAL A 12 -46.17 -19.11 5.32
C VAL A 12 -44.87 -19.26 6.11
N THR A 13 -43.94 -20.05 5.60
CA THR A 13 -42.57 -20.06 6.11
C THR A 13 -41.92 -18.76 5.71
N VAL A 14 -41.84 -17.81 6.66
CA VAL A 14 -40.99 -16.62 6.52
C VAL A 14 -39.55 -17.10 6.55
N LEU A 15 -38.93 -17.21 5.37
CA LEU A 15 -37.48 -17.29 5.25
C LEU A 15 -36.92 -15.94 5.71
N LEU A 16 -36.48 -15.88 6.96
CA LEU A 16 -35.61 -14.81 7.45
C LEU A 16 -34.30 -14.92 6.66
N SER A 17 -34.15 -14.08 5.65
CA SER A 17 -32.84 -13.80 5.06
C SER A 17 -31.94 -13.34 6.19
N THR A 18 -30.90 -14.10 6.52
CA THR A 18 -29.79 -13.62 7.34
C THR A 18 -29.19 -12.44 6.59
N GLY A 19 -29.59 -11.23 6.98
CA GLY A 19 -28.98 -10.00 6.48
C GLY A 19 -27.48 -10.06 6.76
N CYS A 20 -26.68 -9.60 5.79
CA CYS A 20 -25.32 -9.18 6.09
C CYS A 20 -25.43 -8.12 7.18
N SER A 21 -25.11 -8.47 8.42
CA SER A 21 -24.95 -7.48 9.48
C SER A 21 -23.74 -6.62 9.11
N ASP A 22 -23.87 -5.31 9.27
CA ASP A 22 -22.74 -4.40 9.15
C ASP A 22 -21.60 -4.90 10.06
N PRO A 23 -20.34 -4.80 9.59
CA PRO A 23 -19.24 -5.32 10.37
C PRO A 23 -19.10 -4.51 11.67
N GLU A 24 -18.85 -5.19 12.80
CA GLU A 24 -18.83 -4.53 14.11
C GLU A 24 -17.71 -3.47 14.19
N PRO A 25 -18.01 -2.25 14.67
CA PRO A 25 -17.02 -1.20 14.78
C PRO A 25 -15.92 -1.58 15.78
N ILE A 26 -14.67 -1.25 15.45
CA ILE A 26 -13.56 -1.32 16.39
C ILE A 26 -13.66 -0.14 17.38
N THR A 27 -13.48 -0.41 18.66
CA THR A 27 -13.54 0.62 19.71
C THR A 27 -12.34 1.56 19.66
N ASP A 28 -12.51 2.82 20.06
CA ASP A 28 -11.42 3.80 20.16
C ASP A 28 -10.26 3.30 21.04
N GLN A 29 -10.58 2.56 22.11
CA GLN A 29 -9.58 1.95 22.99
C GLN A 29 -8.63 0.99 22.26
N ARG A 30 -9.12 0.29 21.23
CA ARG A 30 -8.31 -0.65 20.44
C ARG A 30 -7.41 0.09 19.43
N TYR A 31 -7.78 1.30 19.01
CA TYR A 31 -6.93 2.18 18.19
C TYR A 31 -5.89 2.96 19.01
N ALA A 32 -6.10 3.15 20.31
CA ALA A 32 -5.31 4.05 21.15
C ALA A 32 -3.79 3.83 21.01
N GLY A 33 -3.33 2.58 20.99
CA GLY A 33 -1.90 2.26 20.85
C GLY A 33 -1.32 2.65 19.49
N SER A 34 -1.99 2.27 18.39
CA SER A 34 -1.53 2.59 17.03
C SER A 34 -1.63 4.08 16.74
N ASP A 35 -2.65 4.75 17.26
CA ASP A 35 -2.83 6.20 17.11
C ASP A 35 -1.74 6.98 17.87
N ALA A 36 -1.39 6.54 19.10
CA ALA A 36 -0.31 7.16 19.86
C ALA A 36 1.06 7.00 19.18
N LEU A 37 1.36 5.79 18.66
CA LEU A 37 2.57 5.55 17.87
C LEU A 37 2.62 6.42 16.63
N PHE A 38 1.51 6.50 15.89
CA PHE A 38 1.40 7.31 14.69
C PHE A 38 1.56 8.81 14.99
N GLN A 39 0.93 9.32 16.05
CA GLN A 39 1.08 10.71 16.47
C GLN A 39 2.52 11.05 16.86
N GLN A 40 3.26 10.11 17.47
CA GLN A 40 4.68 10.29 17.75
C GLN A 40 5.50 10.36 16.46
N LEU A 41 5.23 9.52 15.46
CA LEU A 41 5.87 9.59 14.14
C LEU A 41 5.65 10.96 13.48
N GLU A 42 4.42 11.47 13.49
CA GLU A 42 4.10 12.79 12.93
C GLU A 42 4.80 13.93 13.68
N SER A 43 4.83 13.86 15.01
CA SER A 43 5.52 14.85 15.85
C SER A 43 7.02 14.85 15.60
N ASN A 44 7.60 13.68 15.32
CA ASN A 44 9.00 13.54 14.94
C ASN A 44 9.26 14.08 13.53
N LEU A 45 8.42 13.72 12.55
CA LEU A 45 8.51 14.24 11.19
C LEU A 45 8.44 15.79 11.15
N ALA A 46 7.57 16.40 11.95
CA ALA A 46 7.42 17.86 12.03
C ALA A 46 8.70 18.61 12.44
N LYS A 47 9.70 17.91 13.01
CA LYS A 47 11.02 18.47 13.36
C LYS A 47 11.96 18.58 12.15
N HIS A 48 11.58 18.06 10.98
CA HIS A 48 12.41 18.00 9.77
C HIS A 48 11.74 18.76 8.61
N SER A 49 12.15 20.02 8.40
CA SER A 49 11.61 20.87 7.33
C SER A 49 11.89 20.37 5.91
N ASP A 50 12.93 19.56 5.75
CA ASP A 50 13.40 19.11 4.44
C ASP A 50 12.75 17.77 4.02
N TRP A 51 11.89 17.21 4.87
CA TRP A 51 11.13 16.00 4.62
C TRP A 51 9.66 16.32 4.36
N ARG A 52 8.99 15.47 3.58
CA ARG A 52 7.60 15.66 3.17
C ARG A 52 6.77 14.49 3.66
N LYS A 53 5.67 14.78 4.37
CA LYS A 53 4.59 13.80 4.51
C LYS A 53 3.94 13.65 3.15
N VAL A 54 4.10 12.50 2.52
CA VAL A 54 3.49 12.20 1.22
C VAL A 54 2.02 11.92 1.44
N ILE A 55 1.73 10.97 2.33
CA ILE A 55 0.37 10.65 2.76
C ILE A 55 0.40 9.82 4.02
N ASP A 56 -0.73 9.81 4.73
CA ASP A 56 -1.07 8.77 5.68
C ASP A 56 -2.38 8.09 5.30
N ILE A 57 -2.41 6.77 5.49
CA ILE A 57 -3.55 5.94 5.11
C ILE A 57 -3.89 5.07 6.31
N ASP A 58 -5.04 5.35 6.93
CA ASP A 58 -5.62 4.50 7.97
C ASP A 58 -6.44 3.39 7.31
N HIS A 59 -5.76 2.29 7.00
CA HIS A 59 -6.35 1.14 6.32
C HIS A 59 -7.58 0.60 7.06
N SER A 60 -7.53 0.59 8.39
CA SER A 60 -8.60 0.05 9.23
C SER A 60 -9.85 0.93 9.18
N ARG A 61 -9.69 2.24 9.40
CA ARG A 61 -10.83 3.17 9.39
C ARG A 61 -11.40 3.37 7.98
N LEU A 62 -10.54 3.44 6.94
CA LEU A 62 -10.99 3.51 5.55
C LEU A 62 -11.72 2.23 5.11
N GLY A 63 -11.22 1.06 5.53
CA GLY A 63 -11.89 -0.21 5.33
C GLY A 63 -13.28 -0.22 5.95
N TYR A 64 -13.39 0.20 7.21
CA TYR A 64 -14.65 0.24 7.94
C TYR A 64 -15.67 1.17 7.26
N GLN A 65 -15.24 2.38 6.86
CA GLN A 65 -16.08 3.32 6.11
C GLN A 65 -16.59 2.73 4.79
N ALA A 66 -15.83 1.83 4.17
CA ALA A 66 -16.22 1.12 2.96
C ALA A 66 -16.93 -0.22 3.22
N GLY A 67 -17.27 -0.55 4.48
CA GLY A 67 -18.04 -1.74 4.83
C GLY A 67 -17.22 -3.01 5.10
N SER A 68 -15.92 -2.90 5.40
CA SER A 68 -15.07 -4.03 5.77
C SER A 68 -14.18 -3.73 6.98
N THR A 69 -14.27 -4.52 8.04
CA THR A 69 -13.42 -4.37 9.23
C THR A 69 -12.10 -5.12 9.11
N MET A 70 -11.04 -4.54 9.65
CA MET A 70 -9.74 -5.18 9.87
C MET A 70 -9.09 -4.58 11.13
N PRO A 71 -8.16 -5.29 11.79
CA PRO A 71 -7.36 -4.73 12.90
C PRO A 71 -6.75 -3.36 12.58
N PRO A 72 -6.49 -2.51 13.60
CA PRO A 72 -5.81 -1.23 13.42
C PRO A 72 -4.53 -1.36 12.57
N ALA A 73 -4.43 -0.53 11.53
CA ALA A 73 -3.28 -0.45 10.64
C ALA A 73 -3.31 0.92 9.95
N ARG A 74 -2.29 1.74 10.18
CA ARG A 74 -2.14 3.07 9.59
C ARG A 74 -0.72 3.27 9.13
N VAL A 75 -0.54 3.51 7.83
CA VAL A 75 0.79 3.71 7.22
C VAL A 75 1.07 5.20 7.05
N LEU A 76 2.28 5.61 7.42
CA LEU A 76 2.85 6.91 7.11
C LEU A 76 3.85 6.75 5.96
N ILE A 77 3.71 7.55 4.91
CA ILE A 77 4.68 7.63 3.80
C ILE A 77 5.41 8.96 3.88
N VAL A 78 6.74 8.90 3.98
CA VAL A 78 7.61 10.06 4.18
C VAL A 78 8.66 10.11 3.08
N SER A 79 8.79 11.26 2.44
CA SER A 79 9.81 11.54 1.44
C SER A 79 10.94 12.38 2.01
N ASN A 80 12.16 11.99 1.68
CA ASN A 80 13.33 12.86 1.70
C ASN A 80 13.79 12.97 0.25
N PRO A 81 13.42 14.04 -0.48
CA PRO A 81 13.63 14.14 -1.93
C PRO A 81 15.07 13.88 -2.36
N LYS A 82 16.06 14.27 -1.52
CA LYS A 82 17.48 14.03 -1.80
C LYS A 82 17.84 12.55 -1.71
N LEU A 83 17.36 11.85 -0.69
CA LEU A 83 17.59 10.42 -0.53
C LEU A 83 16.84 9.61 -1.59
N ASP A 84 15.57 9.94 -1.81
CA ASP A 84 14.73 9.29 -2.82
C ASP A 84 15.37 9.40 -4.20
N THR A 85 15.77 10.61 -4.62
CA THR A 85 16.46 10.85 -5.90
C THR A 85 17.76 10.05 -5.99
N ALA A 86 18.58 10.04 -4.95
CA ALA A 86 19.87 9.33 -4.97
C ALA A 86 19.68 7.81 -5.11
N ILE A 87 18.65 7.23 -4.50
CA ILE A 87 18.28 5.82 -4.65
C ILE A 87 17.77 5.54 -6.08
N ILE A 88 16.89 6.38 -6.61
CA ILE A 88 16.27 6.19 -7.94
C ILE A 88 17.31 6.36 -9.07
N GLN A 89 18.34 7.19 -8.88
CA GLN A 89 19.46 7.30 -9.82
C GLN A 89 20.27 5.99 -9.96
N GLN A 90 20.30 5.15 -8.91
CA GLN A 90 20.94 3.82 -8.99
C GLN A 90 20.10 2.85 -9.81
N ASN A 91 18.78 2.88 -9.62
CA ASN A 91 17.84 2.08 -10.39
C ASN A 91 16.46 2.76 -10.41
N PRO A 92 15.93 3.16 -11.60
CA PRO A 92 14.66 3.88 -11.68
C PRO A 92 13.47 3.06 -11.13
N LEU A 93 13.56 1.73 -11.17
CA LEU A 93 12.52 0.84 -10.63
C LEU A 93 12.42 0.90 -9.10
N ALA A 94 13.48 1.33 -8.39
CA ALA A 94 13.49 1.45 -6.93
C ALA A 94 12.43 2.44 -6.41
N ALA A 95 11.98 3.36 -7.26
CA ALA A 95 10.92 4.30 -6.96
C ALA A 95 9.60 3.65 -6.52
N ILE A 96 9.34 2.38 -6.86
CA ILE A 96 8.14 1.66 -6.40
C ILE A 96 8.14 1.42 -4.87
N ASP A 97 9.32 1.25 -4.27
CA ASP A 97 9.49 1.07 -2.83
C ASP A 97 9.97 2.34 -2.12
N MET A 98 10.18 3.42 -2.87
CA MET A 98 10.24 4.78 -2.33
C MET A 98 8.85 5.41 -2.33
N PRO A 99 8.59 6.47 -1.54
CA PRO A 99 9.37 6.93 -0.39
C PRO A 99 9.32 5.98 0.82
N LEU A 100 9.97 6.32 1.94
CA LEU A 100 9.97 5.51 3.17
C LEU A 100 8.53 5.31 3.68
N ARG A 101 8.22 4.08 4.10
CA ARG A 101 6.92 3.69 4.69
C ARG A 101 7.14 3.15 6.09
N ILE A 102 6.35 3.61 7.05
CA ILE A 102 6.30 3.07 8.41
C ILE A 102 4.83 2.77 8.74
N LEU A 103 4.55 1.54 9.14
CA LEU A 103 3.20 1.09 9.48
C LEU A 103 3.07 0.99 11.00
N ALA A 104 2.10 1.71 11.57
CA ALA A 104 1.60 1.46 12.91
C ALA A 104 0.43 0.49 12.84
N TYR A 105 0.51 -0.65 13.53
CA TYR A 105 -0.49 -1.71 13.42
C TYR A 105 -0.69 -2.45 14.74
N GLU A 106 -1.82 -3.13 14.85
CA GLU A 106 -2.09 -4.10 15.92
C GLU A 106 -1.51 -5.48 15.54
N GLU A 107 -0.52 -5.98 16.29
CA GLU A 107 0.23 -7.21 15.96
C GLU A 107 -0.67 -8.46 15.86
N LYS A 108 -1.64 -8.54 16.75
CA LYS A 108 -2.67 -9.58 16.80
C LYS A 108 -3.94 -8.96 17.36
N SER A 109 -5.11 -9.50 17.01
CA SER A 109 -6.38 -8.96 17.50
C SER A 109 -6.42 -8.84 19.03
N GLY A 110 -6.59 -7.62 19.56
CA GLY A 110 -6.55 -7.30 20.99
C GLY A 110 -5.15 -7.27 21.61
N GLY A 111 -4.11 -7.26 20.78
CA GLY A 111 -2.70 -7.25 21.17
C GLY A 111 -2.10 -5.85 21.29
N GLU A 112 -0.78 -5.81 21.51
CA GLU A 112 -0.04 -4.55 21.55
C GLU A 112 0.11 -3.96 20.14
N SER A 113 0.09 -2.64 20.04
CA SER A 113 0.40 -1.93 18.80
C SER A 113 1.91 -1.86 18.58
N LYS A 114 2.33 -2.07 17.34
CA LYS A 114 3.74 -2.10 16.92
C LYS A 114 3.96 -1.17 15.73
N LEU A 115 5.24 -0.87 15.49
CA LEU A 115 5.73 -0.29 14.25
C LEU A 115 6.50 -1.34 13.44
N ILE A 116 6.39 -1.25 12.12
CA ILE A 116 7.19 -2.03 11.18
C ILE A 116 7.53 -1.20 9.94
N TYR A 117 8.69 -1.44 9.35
CA TYR A 117 9.18 -0.78 8.15
C TYR A 117 10.16 -1.69 7.40
N ASN A 118 10.44 -1.37 6.15
CA ASN A 118 11.45 -2.09 5.37
C ASN A 118 12.84 -1.55 5.68
N ARG A 119 13.82 -2.44 5.91
CA ARG A 119 15.22 -2.06 6.10
C ARG A 119 15.85 -1.66 4.76
N PHE A 120 16.95 -0.89 4.77
CA PHE A 120 17.63 -0.52 3.52
C PHE A 120 18.09 -1.75 2.72
N GLN A 121 18.45 -2.85 3.38
CA GLN A 121 18.83 -4.12 2.75
C GLN A 121 17.72 -4.70 1.85
N TYR A 122 16.45 -4.40 2.15
CA TYR A 122 15.33 -4.83 1.33
C TYR A 122 15.38 -4.13 -0.03
N ILE A 123 15.53 -2.80 0.00
CA ILE A 123 15.65 -1.97 -1.20
C ILE A 123 16.93 -2.37 -1.97
N ALA A 124 18.05 -2.50 -1.26
CA ALA A 124 19.33 -2.79 -1.87
C ALA A 124 19.35 -4.15 -2.60
N SER A 125 18.85 -5.21 -1.93
CA SER A 125 18.77 -6.54 -2.53
C SER A 125 17.79 -6.61 -3.70
N ARG A 126 16.64 -5.93 -3.61
CA ARG A 126 15.58 -5.99 -4.62
C ARG A 126 15.95 -5.29 -5.92
N TYR A 127 16.67 -4.17 -5.84
CA TYR A 127 17.01 -3.33 -6.99
C TYR A 127 18.47 -3.42 -7.43
N GLY A 128 19.27 -4.28 -6.78
CA GLY A 128 20.70 -4.39 -7.05
C GLY A 128 21.43 -3.08 -6.77
N ILE A 129 20.99 -2.32 -5.77
CA ILE A 129 21.68 -1.10 -5.37
C ILE A 129 22.95 -1.53 -4.65
N ASN A 130 24.08 -1.28 -5.31
CA ASN A 130 25.39 -1.46 -4.71
C ASN A 130 25.55 -0.42 -3.61
N ASP A 131 25.18 -0.78 -2.38
CA ASP A 131 25.11 0.09 -1.21
C ASP A 131 26.39 0.90 -1.02
N PRO A 132 26.42 2.17 -1.46
CA PRO A 132 27.49 3.03 -1.03
C PRO A 132 27.13 3.39 0.42
N ALA A 133 28.02 3.10 1.37
CA ALA A 133 27.75 3.22 2.82
C ALA A 133 27.01 4.51 3.26
N TYR A 134 27.09 5.58 2.48
CA TYR A 134 26.31 6.80 2.66
C TYR A 134 24.78 6.63 2.46
N LEU A 135 24.28 5.82 1.51
CA LEU A 135 22.82 5.64 1.29
C LEU A 135 22.20 4.86 2.44
N ALA A 136 22.83 3.75 2.86
CA ALA A 136 22.40 3.03 4.05
C ALA A 136 22.40 3.92 5.30
N ALA A 137 23.46 4.71 5.51
CA ALA A 137 23.54 5.64 6.63
C ALA A 137 22.47 6.73 6.58
N ALA A 138 22.19 7.31 5.40
CA ALA A 138 21.15 8.31 5.23
C ALA A 138 19.74 7.74 5.45
N TYR A 139 19.47 6.54 4.94
CA TYR A 139 18.20 5.82 5.18
C TYR A 139 18.02 5.52 6.66
N GLN A 140 19.06 4.98 7.32
CA GLN A 140 19.01 4.67 8.75
C GLN A 140 18.84 5.93 9.59
N HIS A 141 19.51 7.04 9.23
CA HIS A 141 19.34 8.32 9.92
C HIS A 141 17.89 8.83 9.85
N MET A 142 17.25 8.70 8.68
CA MET A 142 15.84 9.07 8.51
C MET A 142 14.92 8.23 9.40
N VAL A 143 15.15 6.91 9.42
CA VAL A 143 14.43 5.97 10.29
C VAL A 143 14.64 6.30 11.77
N ASP A 144 15.87 6.48 12.21
CA ASP A 144 16.20 6.76 13.62
C ASP A 144 15.54 8.06 14.11
N ALA A 145 15.49 9.09 13.26
CA ALA A 145 14.86 10.35 13.62
C ALA A 145 13.33 10.23 13.69
N LEU A 146 12.70 9.45 12.80
CA LEU A 146 11.26 9.19 12.87
C LEU A 146 10.89 8.34 14.10
N LEU A 147 11.76 7.43 14.50
CA LEU A 147 11.55 6.51 15.62
C LEU A 147 12.07 7.04 16.98
N VAL A 148 12.54 8.29 17.05
CA VAL A 148 13.01 8.88 18.30
C VAL A 148 11.89 8.86 19.36
N ASP A 149 12.25 8.57 20.60
CA ASP A 149 11.33 8.41 21.75
C ASP A 149 10.32 7.25 21.63
N ILE A 150 10.43 6.39 20.61
CA ILE A 150 9.63 5.17 20.49
C ILE A 150 10.40 3.99 21.13
N PRO A 151 9.81 3.28 22.11
CA PRO A 151 10.46 2.13 22.72
C PRO A 151 10.80 1.05 21.68
N LYS A 152 12.04 0.56 21.71
CA LYS A 152 12.50 -0.50 20.78
C LYS A 152 11.66 -1.78 20.85
N SER A 153 11.04 -2.07 21.99
CA SER A 153 10.13 -3.21 22.15
C SER A 153 8.85 -3.09 21.31
N LEU A 154 8.50 -1.89 20.85
CA LEU A 154 7.35 -1.64 19.98
C LEU A 154 7.72 -1.68 18.50
N ILE A 155 8.99 -1.88 18.15
CA ILE A 155 9.46 -1.97 16.77
C ILE A 155 9.65 -3.45 16.42
N THR A 156 9.04 -3.89 15.33
CA THR A 156 9.14 -5.25 14.80
C THR A 156 9.85 -5.27 13.46
N ASP A 157 10.39 -6.43 13.10
CA ASP A 157 11.09 -6.66 11.83
C ASP A 157 10.40 -7.77 11.04
N PHE A 158 10.51 -7.71 9.71
CA PHE A 158 10.10 -8.84 8.87
C PHE A 158 11.05 -10.02 9.06
N PRO A 159 10.58 -11.27 8.80
CA PRO A 159 11.42 -12.46 8.85
C PRO A 159 12.64 -12.38 7.93
N SER A 160 12.52 -11.65 6.81
CA SER A 160 13.61 -11.37 5.88
C SER A 160 13.79 -9.88 5.65
N ALA A 161 15.03 -9.42 5.83
CA ALA A 161 15.46 -8.08 5.44
C ALA A 161 15.81 -7.98 3.95
N THR A 162 15.71 -9.06 3.17
CA THR A 162 15.98 -9.09 1.73
C THR A 162 14.75 -9.52 0.95
N MET A 163 14.71 -9.11 -0.32
CA MET A 163 13.74 -9.59 -1.29
C MET A 163 14.45 -9.72 -2.64
N PRO A 164 14.32 -10.86 -3.36
CA PRO A 164 14.84 -10.95 -4.71
C PRO A 164 14.10 -9.95 -5.62
N SER A 165 14.61 -9.73 -6.83
CA SER A 165 13.94 -8.86 -7.81
C SER A 165 12.65 -9.47 -8.39
N ASP A 166 12.31 -10.71 -8.01
CA ASP A 166 11.01 -11.32 -8.31
C ASP A 166 9.88 -10.59 -7.55
N GLY A 167 8.64 -10.75 -8.02
CA GLY A 167 7.49 -10.07 -7.42
C GLY A 167 7.28 -8.61 -7.81
N ILE A 168 7.93 -8.12 -8.87
CA ILE A 168 7.52 -6.90 -9.58
C ILE A 168 7.04 -7.29 -10.97
N ILE A 169 5.81 -6.93 -11.30
CA ILE A 169 5.27 -7.10 -12.64
C ILE A 169 5.54 -5.82 -13.42
N THR A 170 6.13 -5.94 -14.61
CA THR A 170 6.47 -4.81 -15.47
C THR A 170 5.86 -4.99 -16.85
N ILE A 171 5.10 -3.98 -17.30
CA ILE A 171 4.41 -3.94 -18.58
C ILE A 171 5.03 -2.83 -19.41
N LYS A 172 5.47 -3.17 -20.62
CA LYS A 172 5.95 -2.19 -21.59
C LYS A 172 4.77 -1.39 -22.15
N SER A 173 4.82 -0.07 -22.04
CA SER A 173 3.82 0.79 -22.67
C SER A 173 4.16 1.02 -24.15
N PRO A 174 3.19 0.93 -25.08
CA PRO A 174 3.39 1.34 -26.46
C PRO A 174 3.26 2.86 -26.67
N PHE A 175 2.95 3.62 -25.61
CA PHE A 175 2.70 5.06 -25.65
C PHE A 175 3.83 5.87 -25.00
N ASP A 176 3.84 7.18 -25.25
CA ASP A 176 4.66 8.12 -24.48
C ASP A 176 4.19 8.21 -23.00
N PHE A 177 4.99 8.91 -22.18
CA PHE A 177 4.80 8.93 -20.73
C PHE A 177 3.44 9.53 -20.34
N ASP A 178 3.11 10.71 -20.87
CA ASP A 178 1.88 11.43 -20.55
C ASP A 178 0.63 10.66 -21.00
N THR A 179 0.68 10.07 -22.19
CA THR A 179 -0.43 9.26 -22.74
C THR A 179 -0.61 7.99 -21.91
N SER A 180 0.48 7.34 -21.53
CA SER A 180 0.44 6.16 -20.63
C SER A 180 -0.21 6.52 -19.30
N LEU A 181 0.27 7.58 -18.65
CA LEU A 181 -0.24 8.01 -17.34
C LEU A 181 -1.74 8.32 -17.40
N LYS A 182 -2.19 9.06 -18.42
CA LYS A 182 -3.61 9.37 -18.63
C LYS A 182 -4.47 8.12 -18.85
N LYS A 183 -4.03 7.18 -19.68
CA LYS A 183 -4.76 5.93 -19.95
C LYS A 183 -4.89 5.07 -18.69
N ILE A 184 -3.80 4.91 -17.94
CA ILE A 184 -3.79 4.13 -16.70
C ILE A 184 -4.65 4.79 -15.63
N ALA A 185 -4.53 6.12 -15.44
CA ALA A 185 -5.36 6.86 -14.51
C ALA A 185 -6.86 6.76 -14.85
N ALA A 186 -7.22 6.84 -16.13
CA ALA A 186 -8.60 6.64 -16.57
C ALA A 186 -9.12 5.22 -16.28
N ALA A 187 -8.28 4.20 -16.47
CA ALA A 187 -8.63 2.81 -16.17
C ALA A 187 -8.80 2.54 -14.67
N ILE A 188 -8.03 3.21 -13.81
CA ILE A 188 -8.22 3.17 -12.36
C ILE A 188 -9.48 3.93 -11.95
N ASN A 189 -9.71 5.13 -12.49
CA ASN A 189 -10.85 5.96 -12.13
C ASN A 189 -12.19 5.41 -12.62
N SER A 190 -12.19 4.46 -13.57
CA SER A 190 -13.40 3.73 -13.98
C SER A 190 -13.81 2.63 -13.00
N GLN A 191 -13.00 2.38 -11.97
CA GLN A 191 -13.26 1.41 -10.93
C GLN A 191 -14.04 2.06 -9.78
N ASP A 192 -15.32 1.73 -9.63
CA ASP A 192 -16.23 2.38 -8.66
C ASP A 192 -15.82 2.19 -7.17
N ASP A 193 -15.00 1.19 -6.87
CA ASP A 193 -14.55 0.85 -5.52
C ASP A 193 -13.15 1.38 -5.19
N THR A 194 -12.56 2.22 -6.06
CA THR A 194 -11.18 2.69 -5.92
C THR A 194 -11.08 4.15 -5.49
N VAL A 195 -10.13 4.43 -4.60
CA VAL A 195 -9.79 5.77 -4.11
C VAL A 195 -8.39 6.15 -4.60
N SER A 196 -8.23 7.39 -5.07
CA SER A 196 -6.91 7.97 -5.33
C SER A 196 -6.34 8.57 -4.05
N PHE A 197 -5.11 8.19 -3.72
CA PHE A 197 -4.39 8.68 -2.56
C PHE A 197 -3.34 9.74 -2.94
N GLY A 198 -2.94 9.79 -4.21
CA GLY A 198 -2.07 10.83 -4.74
C GLY A 198 -0.94 10.27 -5.57
N GLU A 199 0.03 11.13 -5.89
CA GLU A 199 1.17 10.79 -6.73
C GLU A 199 2.46 11.42 -6.19
N VAL A 200 3.57 10.80 -6.55
CA VAL A 200 4.92 11.28 -6.25
C VAL A 200 5.66 11.37 -7.58
N ASP A 201 5.78 12.59 -8.11
CA ASP A 201 6.61 12.87 -9.27
C ASP A 201 8.07 13.04 -8.83
N PHE A 202 8.86 11.98 -9.01
CA PHE A 202 10.27 11.99 -8.63
C PHE A 202 11.12 12.81 -9.60
N GLN A 203 10.68 12.99 -10.85
CA GLN A 203 11.37 13.86 -11.80
C GLN A 203 11.26 15.32 -11.36
N GLN A 204 10.05 15.77 -11.01
CA GLN A 204 9.83 17.11 -10.47
C GLN A 204 10.65 17.35 -9.19
N GLN A 205 10.62 16.40 -8.25
CA GLN A 205 11.37 16.52 -6.99
C GLN A 205 12.88 16.56 -7.20
N ALA A 206 13.41 15.79 -8.14
CA ALA A 206 14.83 15.86 -8.50
C ALA A 206 15.17 17.22 -9.13
N ALA A 207 14.31 17.75 -10.01
CA ALA A 207 14.50 19.06 -10.64
C ALA A 207 14.53 20.22 -9.62
N GLU A 208 13.72 20.16 -8.56
CA GLU A 208 13.75 21.11 -7.44
C GLU A 208 15.12 21.13 -6.72
N LEU A 209 15.86 20.03 -6.78
CA LEU A 209 17.22 19.90 -6.24
C LEU A 209 18.32 20.22 -7.28
N GLY A 210 17.94 20.60 -8.50
CA GLY A 210 18.87 20.80 -9.61
C GLY A 210 19.47 19.49 -10.15
N ILE A 211 18.76 18.37 -9.99
CA ILE A 211 19.17 17.04 -10.44
C ILE A 211 18.26 16.60 -11.59
N ASP A 212 18.87 16.22 -12.72
CA ASP A 212 18.13 15.64 -13.84
C ASP A 212 17.78 14.17 -13.54
N LEU A 213 16.50 13.85 -13.67
CA LEU A 213 15.97 12.49 -13.59
C LEU A 213 15.04 12.24 -14.79
N LEU A 214 15.09 11.04 -15.35
CA LEU A 214 14.13 10.62 -16.38
C LEU A 214 12.71 10.56 -15.78
N PRO A 215 11.64 10.68 -16.61
CA PRO A 215 10.26 10.59 -16.15
C PRO A 215 10.04 9.37 -15.25
N ASN A 216 9.56 9.64 -14.04
CA ASN A 216 9.41 8.64 -12.97
C ASN A 216 8.34 9.13 -11.98
N THR A 217 7.17 8.49 -12.02
CA THR A 217 5.99 8.90 -11.23
C THR A 217 5.37 7.70 -10.56
N LEU A 218 5.29 7.74 -9.23
CA LEU A 218 4.57 6.75 -8.44
C LEU A 218 3.15 7.22 -8.17
N VAL A 219 2.16 6.38 -8.44
CA VAL A 219 0.75 6.67 -8.16
C VAL A 219 0.25 5.73 -7.07
N LEU A 220 -0.40 6.31 -6.07
CA LEU A 220 -0.98 5.65 -4.90
C LEU A 220 -2.50 5.63 -5.02
N PHE A 221 -3.10 4.45 -4.98
CA PHE A 221 -4.54 4.25 -5.08
C PHE A 221 -4.95 2.97 -4.33
N GLY A 222 -6.25 2.73 -4.17
CA GLY A 222 -6.68 1.41 -3.71
C GLY A 222 -8.16 1.29 -3.43
N GLY A 223 -8.63 0.06 -3.35
CA GLY A 223 -9.99 -0.25 -2.91
C GLY A 223 -10.04 -0.49 -1.40
N PRO A 224 -10.65 0.41 -0.59
CA PRO A 224 -10.59 0.29 0.87
C PRO A 224 -11.25 -0.99 1.41
N ALA A 225 -12.45 -1.32 0.93
CA ALA A 225 -13.16 -2.54 1.36
C ALA A 225 -12.42 -3.84 0.98
N PRO A 226 -12.06 -4.08 -0.30
CA PRO A 226 -11.33 -5.30 -0.67
C PRO A 226 -9.93 -5.35 -0.03
N GLY A 227 -9.26 -4.20 0.13
CA GLY A 227 -7.97 -4.09 0.81
C GLY A 227 -8.07 -4.50 2.29
N ALA A 228 -9.05 -3.98 3.02
CA ALA A 228 -9.26 -4.36 4.41
C ALA A 228 -9.56 -5.86 4.57
N LYS A 229 -10.37 -6.42 3.68
CA LYS A 229 -10.61 -7.87 3.65
C LYS A 229 -9.34 -8.67 3.42
N ALA A 230 -8.46 -8.21 2.51
CA ALA A 230 -7.19 -8.86 2.22
C ALA A 230 -6.21 -8.80 3.40
N MET A 231 -6.22 -7.70 4.16
CA MET A 231 -5.34 -7.45 5.32
C MET A 231 -5.89 -7.96 6.66
N SER A 232 -7.15 -8.39 6.72
CA SER A 232 -7.85 -8.75 7.98
C SER A 232 -7.08 -9.68 8.92
N ALA A 233 -6.32 -10.65 8.38
CA ALA A 233 -5.50 -11.58 9.15
C ALA A 233 -3.98 -11.27 9.10
N ALA A 234 -3.58 -10.25 8.35
CA ALA A 234 -2.18 -9.85 8.14
C ALA A 234 -2.07 -8.34 7.94
N PRO A 235 -2.23 -7.53 9.00
CA PRO A 235 -2.21 -6.07 8.90
C PRO A 235 -0.89 -5.51 8.34
N THR A 236 0.22 -6.24 8.48
CA THR A 236 1.54 -5.89 7.93
C THR A 236 1.57 -5.73 6.41
N LEU A 237 0.61 -6.33 5.69
CA LEU A 237 0.42 -6.11 4.25
C LEU A 237 0.12 -4.63 3.93
N GLY A 238 -0.37 -3.86 4.90
CA GLY A 238 -0.58 -2.41 4.81
C GLY A 238 0.70 -1.57 4.70
N LEU A 239 1.89 -2.19 4.71
CA LEU A 239 3.15 -1.51 4.48
C LEU A 239 3.50 -1.42 2.98
N ASP A 240 3.48 -2.54 2.26
CA ASP A 240 4.06 -2.68 0.92
C ASP A 240 3.12 -3.33 -0.12
N ALA A 241 2.09 -4.06 0.30
CA ALA A 241 1.04 -4.59 -0.57
C ALA A 241 -0.14 -3.60 -0.72
N PHE A 242 -0.45 -2.85 0.34
CA PHE A 242 -1.50 -1.83 0.37
C PHE A 242 -0.96 -0.56 1.02
N CYS A 243 -1.21 0.66 0.57
CA CYS A 243 -1.92 1.13 -0.61
C CYS A 243 -1.45 0.46 -1.90
N GLN A 244 -2.37 0.16 -2.82
CA GLN A 244 -2.00 -0.30 -4.15
C GLN A 244 -1.22 0.82 -4.83
N LYS A 245 -0.25 0.45 -5.66
CA LYS A 245 0.59 1.42 -6.33
C LYS A 245 1.09 0.87 -7.65
N PHE A 246 1.28 1.78 -8.60
CA PHE A 246 2.06 1.51 -9.79
C PHE A 246 3.07 2.64 -9.97
N LEU A 247 4.22 2.29 -10.52
CA LEU A 247 5.27 3.18 -10.95
C LEU A 247 5.20 3.27 -12.48
N LEU A 248 5.07 4.48 -13.02
CA LEU A 248 5.33 4.74 -14.43
C LEU A 248 6.74 5.33 -14.55
N TRP A 249 7.60 4.73 -15.36
CA TRP A 249 8.99 5.15 -15.49
C TRP A 249 9.51 4.98 -16.92
N GLN A 250 10.48 5.82 -17.29
CA GLN A 250 11.13 5.79 -18.60
C GLN A 250 12.58 5.31 -18.47
N ASP A 251 13.01 4.39 -19.34
CA ASP A 251 14.41 3.99 -19.44
C ASP A 251 15.25 4.96 -20.28
N LYS A 252 16.57 4.70 -20.35
CA LYS A 252 17.52 5.54 -21.10
C LYS A 252 17.31 5.51 -22.62
N GLN A 253 16.55 4.55 -23.13
CA GLN A 253 16.19 4.43 -24.55
C GLN A 253 14.88 5.17 -24.85
N GLY A 254 14.26 5.79 -23.85
CA GLY A 254 12.99 6.49 -23.97
C GLY A 254 11.77 5.57 -23.87
N GLN A 255 11.96 4.28 -23.58
CA GLN A 255 10.86 3.34 -23.43
C GLN A 255 10.16 3.52 -22.08
N VAL A 256 8.83 3.61 -22.12
CA VAL A 256 7.98 3.74 -20.93
C VAL A 256 7.53 2.38 -20.44
N TYR A 257 7.58 2.19 -19.12
CA TYR A 257 7.11 1.00 -18.44
C TYR A 257 6.18 1.37 -17.30
N LEU A 258 5.16 0.54 -17.09
CA LEU A 258 4.38 0.50 -15.87
C LEU A 258 4.88 -0.70 -15.04
N SER A 259 5.18 -0.48 -13.76
CA SER A 259 5.60 -1.53 -12.83
C SER A 259 4.76 -1.49 -11.54
N PHE A 260 4.39 -2.65 -11.02
CA PHE A 260 3.64 -2.77 -9.76
C PHE A 260 4.04 -4.04 -9.00
N ASN A 261 3.78 -4.07 -7.69
CA ASN A 261 4.11 -5.24 -6.86
C ASN A 261 3.14 -6.39 -7.14
N ASP A 262 3.68 -7.61 -7.28
CA ASP A 262 2.88 -8.82 -7.15
C ASP A 262 2.52 -9.01 -5.67
N LEU A 263 1.23 -8.93 -5.36
CA LEU A 263 0.75 -8.98 -3.98
C LEU A 263 0.98 -10.36 -3.36
N VAL A 264 1.03 -11.43 -4.15
CA VAL A 264 1.31 -12.79 -3.66
C VAL A 264 2.76 -12.87 -3.20
N ALA A 265 3.70 -12.33 -3.98
CA ALA A 265 5.11 -12.26 -3.58
C ALA A 265 5.32 -11.40 -2.32
N MET A 266 4.55 -10.31 -2.15
CA MET A 266 4.56 -9.53 -0.90
C MET A 266 4.11 -10.38 0.30
N ALA A 267 3.02 -11.14 0.15
CA ALA A 267 2.52 -12.01 1.22
C ALA A 267 3.54 -13.12 1.58
N GLU A 268 4.15 -13.73 0.57
CA GLU A 268 5.20 -14.75 0.75
C GLU A 268 6.41 -14.19 1.49
N ARG A 269 6.90 -13.00 1.12
CA ARG A 269 8.00 -12.32 1.81
C ARG A 269 7.70 -12.10 3.29
N GLN A 270 6.48 -11.64 3.60
CA GLN A 270 6.07 -11.37 4.97
C GLN A 270 5.75 -12.65 5.76
N GLY A 271 5.73 -13.83 5.11
CA GLY A 271 5.37 -15.10 5.74
C GLY A 271 3.90 -15.18 6.12
N VAL A 272 3.02 -14.46 5.43
CA VAL A 272 1.58 -14.39 5.75
C VAL A 272 0.75 -15.13 4.69
N ASN A 273 -0.45 -15.55 5.09
CA ASN A 273 -1.31 -16.32 4.19
C ASN A 273 -1.86 -15.48 3.04
N THR A 274 -1.82 -16.03 1.83
CA THR A 274 -2.38 -15.41 0.62
C THR A 274 -3.91 -15.58 0.59
N SER A 275 -4.64 -14.62 1.15
CA SER A 275 -6.11 -14.65 1.16
C SER A 275 -6.72 -14.65 -0.25
N ILE A 276 -7.95 -15.15 -0.39
CA ILE A 276 -8.68 -15.11 -1.67
C ILE A 276 -8.85 -13.65 -2.14
N ALA A 277 -9.15 -12.73 -1.22
CA ALA A 277 -9.27 -11.30 -1.54
C ALA A 277 -7.97 -10.75 -2.14
N LEU A 278 -6.82 -11.08 -1.55
CA LEU A 278 -5.51 -10.66 -2.07
C LEU A 278 -5.25 -11.21 -3.49
N ARG A 279 -5.59 -12.47 -3.76
CA ARG A 279 -5.44 -13.08 -5.09
C ARG A 279 -6.33 -12.41 -6.14
N VAL A 280 -7.59 -12.12 -5.78
CA VAL A 280 -8.55 -11.43 -6.66
C VAL A 280 -8.05 -10.03 -7.00
N ILE A 281 -7.55 -9.30 -6.01
CA ILE A 281 -6.97 -7.96 -6.21
C ILE A 281 -5.74 -8.06 -7.12
N ASN A 282 -4.83 -8.99 -6.86
CA ASN A 282 -3.62 -9.17 -7.68
C ASN A 282 -3.96 -9.45 -9.15
N PHE A 283 -4.96 -10.32 -9.39
CA PHE A 283 -5.46 -10.60 -10.73
C PHE A 283 -6.04 -9.35 -11.39
N ARG A 284 -6.90 -8.61 -10.67
CA ARG A 284 -7.54 -7.40 -11.19
C ARG A 284 -6.54 -6.31 -11.56
N LEU A 285 -5.48 -6.10 -10.75
CA LEU A 285 -4.40 -5.16 -11.07
C LEU A 285 -3.74 -5.52 -12.41
N ASN A 286 -3.41 -6.80 -12.60
CA ASN A 286 -2.83 -7.28 -13.86
C ASN A 286 -3.76 -7.02 -15.05
N SER A 287 -5.04 -7.36 -14.93
CA SER A 287 -6.03 -7.14 -15.99
C SER A 287 -6.20 -5.65 -16.33
N VAL A 288 -6.45 -4.80 -15.33
CA VAL A 288 -6.68 -3.36 -15.52
C VAL A 288 -5.50 -2.70 -16.21
N PHE A 289 -4.27 -2.97 -15.75
CA PHE A 289 -3.08 -2.35 -16.36
C PHE A 289 -2.75 -2.90 -17.75
N SER A 290 -2.90 -4.21 -17.95
CA SER A 290 -2.64 -4.81 -19.27
C SER A 290 -3.64 -4.31 -20.31
N GLU A 291 -4.92 -4.23 -19.95
CA GLU A 291 -5.98 -3.73 -20.83
C GLU A 291 -5.81 -2.24 -21.14
N ALA A 292 -5.47 -1.41 -20.13
CA ALA A 292 -5.24 0.02 -20.31
C ALA A 292 -4.12 0.32 -21.31
N LEU A 293 -3.07 -0.51 -21.33
CA LEU A 293 -1.92 -0.34 -22.22
C LEU A 293 -2.04 -1.09 -23.56
N ALA A 294 -3.04 -1.99 -23.71
CA ALA A 294 -3.31 -2.68 -24.97
C ALA A 294 -4.21 -1.87 -25.93
N GLN A 295 -5.01 -0.94 -25.39
CA GLN A 295 -5.95 -0.15 -26.18
C GLN A 295 -5.25 1.07 -26.83
N PRO A 296 -5.29 1.23 -28.17
CA PRO A 296 -4.66 2.35 -28.87
C PRO A 296 -5.15 3.72 -28.39
#